data_AF-A0A3D3SUA8-F1
#
_entry.id   AF-A0A3D3SUA8-F1
#
_cell.length_a   1.000
_cell.length_b   1.000
_cell.length_c   1.000
_cell.angle_alpha   90.00
_cell.angle_beta   90.00
_cell.angle_gamma   90.00
#
_symmetry.space_group_name_H-M   'P 1'
#
loop_
_entity.id
_entity.type
_entity.pdbx_description
1 polymer ?
#
loop_
_entity_poly.entity_id
_entity_poly.type
_entity_poly.pdbx_seq_one_letter_code
_entity_poly.pdbx_strand_id
1 'polypeptide(L)' 'MPDISASMVKELREKTDAPMMECKKALTEA' A
#
# COMPACT_ATOMS: atom_id res chain seq x y z
N MET A 1 -12.71 -10.39 -2.74
CA MET A 1 -12.12 -9.03 -2.74
C MET A 1 -10.61 -9.24 -2.79
N PRO A 2 -9.83 -8.57 -3.65
CA PRO A 2 -8.38 -8.69 -3.55
C PRO A 2 -7.97 -8.01 -2.24
N ASP A 3 -7.88 -8.80 -1.17
CA ASP A 3 -7.29 -8.35 0.09
C ASP A 3 -5.91 -7.80 -0.23
N ILE A 4 -5.72 -6.51 0.06
CA ILE A 4 -4.50 -5.77 -0.26
C ILE A 4 -3.30 -6.57 0.20
N SER A 5 -2.49 -7.02 -0.75
CA SER A 5 -1.34 -7.86 -0.44
C SER A 5 -0.19 -7.04 0.14
N ALA A 6 0.60 -7.66 1.01
CA ALA A 6 1.81 -7.02 1.55
C ALA A 6 2.79 -6.58 0.45
N SER A 7 2.81 -7.30 -0.68
CA SER A 7 3.59 -6.95 -1.86
C SER A 7 3.16 -5.62 -2.48
N MET A 8 1.85 -5.36 -2.59
CA MET A 8 1.33 -4.09 -3.12
C MET A 8 1.68 -2.91 -2.21
N VAL A 9 1.56 -3.09 -0.89
CA VAL A 9 1.96 -2.07 0.10
C VAL A 9 3.47 -1.80 0.02
N LYS A 10 4.27 -2.85 -0.17
CA LYS A 10 5.72 -2.75 -0.29
C LYS A 10 6.14 -2.00 -1.57
N GLU A 11 5.56 -2.34 -2.72
CA GLU A 11 5.84 -1.63 -3.97
C GLU A 11 5.44 -0.16 -3.90
N LEU A 12 4.28 0.14 -3.29
CA LEU A 12 3.83 1.51 -3.13
C LEU A 12 4.79 2.30 -2.24
N ARG A 13 5.22 1.71 -1.12
CA ARG A 13 6.20 2.31 -0.22
C ARG A 13 7.55 2.53 -0.91
N GLU A 14 8.05 1.58 -1.69
CA GLU A 14 9.33 1.75 -2.40
C GLU A 14 9.26 2.87 -3.47
N LYS A 15 8.08 3.12 -4.04
CA LYS A 15 7.87 4.19 -5.03
C LYS A 15 7.68 5.57 -4.41
N THR A 16 7.08 5.65 -3.23
CA THR A 16 6.65 6.93 -2.62
C THR A 16 7.38 7.28 -1.32
N ASP A 17 8.14 6.34 -0.77
CA ASP A 17 8.76 6.38 0.56
C ASP A 17 7.78 6.69 1.71
N ALA A 18 6.49 6.43 1.47
CA ALA A 18 5.43 6.68 2.44
C ALA A 18 5.39 5.61 3.55
N PRO A 19 4.92 5.96 4.76
CA PRO A 19 4.73 5.00 5.84
C PRO A 19 3.72 3.90 5.46
N MET A 20 3.98 2.65 5.87
CA MET A 20 3.16 1.47 5.53
C MET A 20 1.64 1.66 5.74
N MET A 21 1.26 2.41 6.77
CA MET A 21 -0.15 2.66 7.07
C MET A 21 -0.81 3.60 6.07
N GLU A 22 -0.08 4.59 5.54
CA GLU A 22 -0.58 5.43 4.43
C GLU A 22 -0.63 4.64 3.13
N CYS A 23 0.38 3.81 2.84
CA CYS A 23 0.35 2.93 1.68
C CYS A 23 -0.85 1.97 1.73
N LYS A 24 -1.16 1.41 2.90
CA LYS A 24 -2.35 0.57 3.08
C LYS A 24 -3.63 1.36 2.88
N LYS A 25 -3.77 2.53 3.51
CA LYS A 25 -4.96 3.38 3.34
C LYS A 25 -5.18 3.76 1.88
N ALA A 26 -4.14 4.20 1.18
CA ALA A 26 -4.19 4.56 -0.23
C ALA A 26 -4.63 3.38 -1.13
N LEU A 27 -4.26 2.14 -0.77
CA LEU A 27 -4.69 0.94 -1.49
C LEU A 27 -6.09 0.45 -1.08
N THR A 28 -6.61 0.86 0.08
CA THR A 28 -7.98 0.55 0.55
C THR A 28 -8.99 1.56 0.05
N GLU A 29 -8.59 2.82 -0.13
CA GLU A 29 -9.43 3.92 -0.62
C GLU A 29 -9.45 4.02 -2.16
N ALA A 30 -8.62 3.22 -2.85
CA ALA A 30 -8.58 3.06 -4.31
C ALA A 30 -9.46 1.88 -4.77
#